data_AF-A0A2G4GE14-F1
#
_entry.id   AF-A0A2G4GE14-F1
#
_cell.length_a   1.000
_cell.length_b   1.000
_cell.length_c   1.000
_cell.angle_alpha   90.00
_cell.angle_beta   90.00
_cell.angle_gamma   90.00
#
_symmetry.space_group_name_H-M   'P 1'
#
loop_
_entity.id
_entity.type
_entity.pdbx_description
1 polymer ?
#
loop_
_entity_poly.entity_id
_entity_poly.type
_entity_poly.pdbx_seq_one_letter_code
_entity_poly.pdbx_strand_id
1 'polypeptide(L)'
;MIPWSASPLRFIAVAVAAFVLTIVARAAELPIITKARARLGSEAAIGDVKSIHYVGTLITTDPADPSKQQRAAIEIVFQKNDQQRIMVTSDKMIEITALDTYDAWQRKQDPTDSTKWQQTLQGADQIKRLRASTWETLAFFRGLETRGGRIEDKGAATIDGVACQKVAFTHAENLIFYRYFDLATGRLTLTETEAGGTLREQGELIAAGLRFPKSLVTTTKNPAGKVQTVTITVEKIIVNEVFPASFFAVPIQSPRR
;
A
#
# COMPACT_ATOMS: atom_id res chain seq x y z
N MET A 1 49.52 -27.21 55.91
CA MET A 1 49.86 -28.07 54.77
C MET A 1 48.65 -28.19 53.88
N ILE A 2 48.63 -27.49 52.74
CA ILE A 2 47.67 -27.65 51.65
C ILE A 2 48.52 -27.84 50.40
N PRO A 3 48.28 -28.90 49.62
CA PRO A 3 47.98 -28.71 48.19
C PRO A 3 46.84 -29.63 47.74
N TRP A 4 45.80 -29.10 47.11
CA TRP A 4 45.69 -28.77 45.68
C TRP A 4 45.38 -29.98 44.79
N SER A 5 44.12 -29.94 44.35
CA SER A 5 43.42 -30.78 43.38
C SER A 5 44.03 -30.61 41.98
N ALA A 6 44.28 -31.75 41.32
CA ALA A 6 44.60 -31.82 39.91
C ALA A 6 43.31 -31.78 39.08
N SER A 7 43.24 -30.83 38.14
CA SER A 7 42.21 -30.67 37.14
C SER A 7 42.63 -31.38 35.85
N PRO A 8 41.74 -32.08 35.11
CA PRO A 8 42.10 -32.70 33.86
C PRO A 8 41.90 -31.76 32.66
N LEU A 9 42.89 -31.82 31.76
CA LEU A 9 42.92 -31.44 30.35
C LEU A 9 41.58 -31.02 29.71
N ARG A 10 41.57 -29.82 29.13
CA ARG A 10 40.71 -29.49 27.97
C ARG A 10 41.51 -28.78 26.90
N PHE A 11 41.26 -29.24 25.68
CA PHE A 11 41.93 -28.99 24.42
C PHE A 11 42.11 -27.51 24.05
N ILE A 12 43.28 -27.22 23.47
CA ILE A 12 43.50 -26.05 22.61
C ILE A 12 42.76 -26.32 21.28
N ALA A 13 41.86 -25.42 20.91
CA ALA A 13 41.42 -25.26 19.53
C ALA A 13 41.42 -23.75 19.21
N VAL A 14 42.48 -23.32 18.54
CA VAL A 14 42.53 -22.05 17.84
C VAL A 14 41.59 -22.16 16.64
N ALA A 15 40.53 -21.35 16.62
CA ALA A 15 39.73 -21.13 15.41
C ALA A 15 39.81 -19.66 15.06
N VAL A 16 40.47 -19.41 13.93
CA VAL A 16 40.68 -18.12 13.27
C VAL A 16 39.32 -17.46 12.99
N ALA A 17 39.17 -16.21 13.40
CA ALA A 17 38.07 -15.35 13.03
C ALA A 17 38.09 -15.09 11.52
N ALA A 18 37.12 -15.65 10.79
CA ALA A 18 36.77 -15.20 9.45
C ALA A 18 35.49 -14.37 9.54
N PHE A 19 35.65 -13.06 9.76
CA PHE A 19 34.58 -12.11 9.47
C PHE A 19 34.44 -12.05 7.95
N VAL A 20 33.55 -12.87 7.40
CA VAL A 20 33.04 -12.65 6.04
C VAL A 20 32.17 -11.40 6.15
N LEU A 21 32.72 -10.25 5.78
CA LEU A 21 31.94 -9.10 5.38
C LEU A 21 31.12 -9.52 4.16
N THR A 22 29.91 -10.00 4.39
CA THR A 22 28.90 -10.05 3.35
C THR A 22 28.60 -8.61 2.99
N ILE A 23 29.30 -8.10 1.98
CA ILE A 23 28.83 -6.94 1.23
C ILE A 23 27.53 -7.41 0.62
N VAL A 24 26.41 -7.14 1.29
CA VAL A 24 25.09 -7.24 0.70
C VAL A 24 25.12 -6.22 -0.43
N ALA A 25 25.43 -6.69 -1.63
CA ALA A 25 25.27 -5.91 -2.84
C ALA A 25 23.81 -5.48 -2.85
N ARG A 26 23.54 -4.24 -2.45
CA ARG A 26 22.25 -3.63 -2.69
C ARG A 26 22.08 -3.66 -4.20
N ALA A 27 21.11 -4.43 -4.68
CA ALA A 27 20.75 -4.40 -6.09
C ALA A 27 20.60 -2.92 -6.48
N ALA A 28 21.31 -2.51 -7.53
CA ALA A 28 21.18 -1.16 -8.04
C ALA A 28 19.70 -0.91 -8.35
N GLU A 29 19.21 0.28 -8.02
CA GLU A 29 17.83 0.65 -8.34
C GLU A 29 17.58 0.46 -9.85
N LEU A 30 16.47 -0.20 -10.19
CA LEU A 30 16.11 -0.41 -11.59
C LEU A 30 15.93 0.95 -12.29
N PRO A 31 16.54 1.20 -13.46
CA PRO A 31 16.46 2.49 -14.14
C PRO A 31 15.04 2.98 -14.41
N ILE A 32 14.10 2.06 -14.64
CA ILE A 32 12.70 2.39 -14.84
C ILE A 32 12.04 2.98 -13.58
N ILE A 33 12.49 2.59 -12.38
CA ILE A 33 12.00 3.13 -11.11
C ILE A 33 12.47 4.57 -10.94
N THR A 34 13.74 4.86 -11.23
CA THR A 34 14.25 6.23 -11.25
C THR A 34 13.44 7.11 -12.22
N LYS A 35 13.14 6.58 -13.42
CA LYS A 35 12.33 7.29 -14.42
C LYS A 35 10.88 7.53 -13.96
N ALA A 36 10.25 6.51 -13.36
CA ALA A 36 8.89 6.61 -12.84
C ALA A 36 8.79 7.64 -11.71
N ARG A 37 9.78 7.68 -10.81
CA ARG A 37 9.86 8.68 -9.73
C ARG A 37 10.05 10.09 -10.27
N ALA A 38 10.96 10.29 -11.23
CA ALA A 38 11.16 11.58 -11.88
C ALA A 38 9.88 12.10 -12.57
N ARG A 39 9.00 11.19 -13.02
CA ARG A 39 7.70 11.55 -13.59
C ARG A 39 6.69 12.02 -12.54
N LEU A 40 6.79 11.53 -11.30
CA LEU A 40 5.91 11.93 -10.19
C LEU A 40 6.27 13.32 -9.66
N GLY A 41 7.56 13.66 -9.59
CA GLY A 41 8.02 14.97 -9.14
C GLY A 41 9.49 14.97 -8.75
N SER A 42 9.96 16.04 -8.11
CA SER A 42 11.34 16.10 -7.62
C SER A 42 11.57 15.14 -6.45
N GLU A 43 12.79 14.61 -6.31
CA GLU A 43 13.13 13.73 -5.18
C GLU A 43 12.96 14.42 -3.82
N ALA A 44 13.16 15.74 -3.75
CA ALA A 44 12.90 16.53 -2.55
C ALA A 44 11.41 16.51 -2.19
N ALA A 45 10.54 16.87 -3.14
CA ALA A 45 9.09 16.84 -2.92
C ALA A 45 8.57 15.45 -2.55
N ILE A 46 9.11 14.39 -3.19
CA ILE A 46 8.78 13.00 -2.88
C ILE A 46 9.23 12.64 -1.45
N GLY A 47 10.45 13.01 -1.06
CA GLY A 47 11.02 12.72 0.26
C GLY A 47 10.27 13.40 1.42
N ASP A 48 9.71 14.58 1.16
CA ASP A 48 8.99 15.39 2.13
C ASP A 48 7.57 14.89 2.43
N VAL A 49 7.04 13.93 1.68
CA VAL A 49 5.71 13.37 1.92
C VAL A 49 5.67 12.58 3.23
N LYS A 50 4.72 12.92 4.07
CA LYS A 50 4.40 12.29 5.36
C LYS A 50 2.99 11.73 5.38
N SER A 51 2.08 12.38 4.67
CA SER A 51 0.70 11.93 4.50
C SER A 51 0.14 12.38 3.15
N ILE A 52 -0.88 11.66 2.68
CA ILE A 52 -1.68 12.01 1.51
C ILE A 52 -3.15 11.78 1.87
N HIS A 53 -3.97 12.80 1.68
CA HIS A 53 -5.41 12.75 1.86
C HIS A 53 -6.10 12.97 0.51
N TYR A 54 -6.75 11.91 0.01
CA TYR A 54 -7.60 11.93 -1.17
C TYR A 54 -9.05 12.16 -0.76
N VAL A 55 -9.74 13.06 -1.44
CA VAL A 55 -11.18 13.25 -1.35
C VAL A 55 -11.77 13.11 -2.75
N GLY A 56 -12.89 12.39 -2.86
CA GLY A 56 -13.62 12.33 -4.11
C GLY A 56 -14.83 11.42 -4.08
N THR A 57 -15.14 10.83 -5.23
CA THR A 57 -16.33 10.01 -5.45
C THR A 57 -15.95 8.58 -5.85
N LEU A 58 -16.49 7.61 -5.14
CA LEU A 58 -16.47 6.19 -5.47
C LEU A 58 -17.67 5.84 -6.35
N ILE A 59 -17.42 5.13 -7.45
CA ILE A 59 -18.43 4.61 -8.35
C ILE A 59 -18.25 3.10 -8.43
N THR A 60 -19.28 2.34 -8.07
CA THR A 60 -19.31 0.89 -8.25
C THR A 60 -20.34 0.54 -9.30
N THR A 61 -19.97 -0.36 -10.21
CA THR A 61 -20.85 -0.84 -11.26
C THR A 61 -21.46 -2.19 -10.86
N ASP A 62 -22.76 -2.37 -11.06
CA ASP A 62 -23.42 -3.65 -10.81
C ASP A 62 -22.86 -4.73 -11.77
N PRO A 63 -22.29 -5.84 -11.24
CA PRO A 63 -21.75 -6.91 -12.09
C PRO A 63 -22.81 -7.63 -12.95
N ALA A 64 -24.10 -7.50 -12.63
CA ALA A 64 -25.20 -8.04 -13.42
C ALA A 64 -25.75 -7.05 -14.46
N ASP A 65 -25.56 -5.74 -14.25
CA ASP A 65 -26.04 -4.69 -15.14
C ASP A 65 -25.09 -3.48 -15.13
N PRO A 66 -24.15 -3.40 -16.09
CA PRO A 66 -23.15 -2.34 -16.11
C PRO A 66 -23.69 -0.91 -16.26
N SER A 67 -24.97 -0.75 -16.64
CA SER A 67 -25.62 0.56 -16.70
C SER A 67 -26.01 1.09 -15.32
N LYS A 68 -26.12 0.21 -14.32
CA LYS A 68 -26.44 0.57 -12.94
C LYS A 68 -25.17 0.86 -12.17
N GLN A 69 -25.04 2.12 -11.77
CA GLN A 69 -23.93 2.61 -10.96
C GLN A 69 -24.43 3.05 -9.60
N GLN A 70 -23.68 2.71 -8.56
CA GLN A 70 -23.85 3.29 -7.23
C GLN A 70 -22.72 4.30 -7.00
N ARG A 71 -23.06 5.40 -6.34
CA ARG A 71 -22.14 6.49 -6.02
C ARG A 71 -22.06 6.67 -4.52
N ALA A 72 -20.85 6.89 -4.03
CA ALA A 72 -20.59 7.21 -2.63
C ALA A 72 -19.47 8.25 -2.57
N ALA A 73 -19.49 9.12 -1.57
CA ALA A 73 -18.33 9.94 -1.25
C ALA A 73 -17.23 9.05 -0.67
N ILE A 74 -15.97 9.33 -0.98
CA ILE A 74 -14.83 8.61 -0.45
C ILE A 74 -13.72 9.56 0.00
N GLU A 75 -13.19 9.28 1.18
CA GLU A 75 -11.98 9.90 1.71
C GLU A 75 -10.96 8.80 2.01
N ILE A 76 -9.72 8.99 1.58
CA ILE A 76 -8.62 8.06 1.87
C ILE A 76 -7.45 8.86 2.40
N VAL A 77 -7.04 8.56 3.63
CA VAL A 77 -5.86 9.11 4.26
C VAL A 77 -4.81 8.02 4.35
N PHE A 78 -3.61 8.31 3.86
CA PHE A 78 -2.39 7.54 4.11
C PHE A 78 -1.43 8.40 4.91
N GLN A 79 -0.79 7.84 5.93
CA GLN A 79 0.20 8.50 6.76
C GLN A 79 1.37 7.54 7.03
N LYS A 80 2.58 8.08 7.14
CA LYS A 80 3.79 7.33 7.50
C LYS A 80 3.55 6.50 8.77
N ASN A 81 4.37 5.45 8.92
CA ASN A 81 4.23 4.45 9.99
C ASN A 81 3.00 3.55 9.83
N ASP A 82 2.69 3.14 8.59
CA ASP A 82 1.59 2.21 8.30
C ASP A 82 0.25 2.68 8.87
N GLN A 83 -0.07 3.96 8.69
CA GLN A 83 -1.36 4.51 9.09
C GLN A 83 -2.21 4.79 7.86
N GLN A 84 -3.42 4.27 7.87
CA GLN A 84 -4.37 4.45 6.77
C GLN A 84 -5.78 4.54 7.29
N ARG A 85 -6.62 5.37 6.69
CA ARG A 85 -8.06 5.37 6.92
C ARG A 85 -8.80 5.61 5.62
N ILE A 86 -9.75 4.74 5.30
CA ILE A 86 -10.69 4.87 4.20
C ILE A 86 -12.06 5.11 4.82
N MET A 87 -12.76 6.13 4.38
CA MET A 87 -14.16 6.38 4.74
C MET A 87 -14.99 6.47 3.45
N VAL A 88 -16.00 5.62 3.35
CA VAL A 88 -16.96 5.63 2.25
C VAL A 88 -18.33 5.99 2.82
N THR A 89 -18.95 7.02 2.27
CA THR A 89 -20.23 7.54 2.74
C THR A 89 -21.27 7.46 1.63
N SER A 90 -22.35 6.75 1.90
CA SER A 90 -23.52 6.62 1.03
C SER A 90 -24.80 6.97 1.79
N ASP A 91 -25.93 7.01 1.08
CA ASP A 91 -27.26 7.14 1.65
C ASP A 91 -27.66 5.98 2.58
N LYS A 92 -27.02 4.81 2.39
CA LYS A 92 -27.33 3.58 3.14
C LYS A 92 -26.42 3.34 4.34
N MET A 93 -25.17 3.77 4.26
CA MET A 93 -24.13 3.40 5.21
C MET A 93 -22.93 4.33 5.14
N ILE A 94 -22.32 4.56 6.31
CA ILE A 94 -20.95 5.04 6.45
C ILE A 94 -20.07 3.84 6.79
N GLU A 95 -19.10 3.54 5.94
CA GLU A 95 -18.11 2.49 6.16
C GLU A 95 -16.74 3.12 6.37
N ILE A 96 -16.09 2.78 7.48
CA ILE A 96 -14.74 3.22 7.81
C ILE A 96 -13.87 1.99 7.93
N THR A 97 -12.76 1.94 7.21
CA THR A 97 -11.69 0.96 7.43
C THR A 97 -10.43 1.73 7.82
N ALA A 98 -9.77 1.34 8.90
CA ALA A 98 -8.52 1.97 9.31
C ALA A 98 -7.46 0.94 9.68
N LEU A 99 -6.22 1.36 9.52
CA LEU A 99 -4.99 0.68 9.88
C LEU A 99 -4.18 1.63 10.76
N ASP A 100 -3.73 1.12 11.89
CA ASP A 100 -2.76 1.76 12.76
C ASP A 100 -1.65 0.74 13.06
N THR A 101 -0.59 0.77 12.26
CA THR A 101 0.54 -0.15 12.32
C THR A 101 0.16 -1.62 12.08
N TYR A 102 -0.14 -2.36 13.15
CA TYR A 102 -0.53 -3.78 13.13
C TYR A 102 -1.99 -4.00 13.56
N ASP A 103 -2.68 -2.95 13.99
CA ASP A 103 -4.10 -3.01 14.29
C ASP A 103 -4.88 -2.49 13.10
N ALA A 104 -5.90 -3.24 12.66
CA ALA A 104 -6.83 -2.73 11.67
C ALA A 104 -8.26 -3.08 12.06
N TRP A 105 -9.17 -2.18 11.72
CA TRP A 105 -10.58 -2.31 12.06
C TRP A 105 -11.45 -1.78 10.93
N GLN A 106 -12.69 -2.28 10.90
CA GLN A 106 -13.74 -1.76 10.05
C GLN A 106 -14.94 -1.43 10.92
N ARG A 107 -15.60 -0.31 10.63
CA ARG A 107 -16.88 0.07 11.20
C ARG A 107 -17.88 0.33 10.10
N LYS A 108 -19.06 -0.23 10.26
CA LYS A 108 -20.25 0.06 9.47
C LYS A 108 -21.24 0.78 10.38
N GLN A 109 -21.70 1.95 9.96
CA GLN A 109 -22.54 2.82 10.77
C GLN A 109 -23.74 3.30 9.94
N ASP A 110 -24.90 3.42 10.61
CA ASP A 110 -26.07 4.07 10.04
C ASP A 110 -25.76 5.56 9.77
N PRO A 111 -26.07 6.08 8.57
CA PRO A 111 -25.74 7.46 8.21
C PRO A 111 -26.58 8.49 8.96
N THR A 112 -27.73 8.10 9.52
CA THR A 112 -28.67 8.96 10.24
C THR A 112 -28.65 8.76 11.76
N ASP A 113 -28.09 7.66 12.24
CA ASP A 113 -28.02 7.31 13.66
C ASP A 113 -26.62 6.79 14.04
N SER A 114 -25.76 7.68 14.54
CA SER A 114 -24.38 7.35 14.90
C SER A 114 -24.25 6.36 16.07
N THR A 115 -25.34 6.02 16.75
CA THR A 115 -25.34 5.02 17.82
C THR A 115 -25.50 3.59 17.28
N LYS A 116 -25.98 3.44 16.04
CA LYS A 116 -26.14 2.16 15.36
C LYS A 116 -24.92 1.86 14.50
N TRP A 117 -24.05 1.01 15.04
CA TRP A 117 -22.86 0.59 14.33
C TRP A 117 -22.45 -0.83 14.67
N GLN A 118 -21.69 -1.43 13.75
CA GLN A 118 -20.97 -2.67 13.94
C GLN A 118 -19.49 -2.43 13.67
N GLN A 119 -18.63 -2.91 14.56
CA GLN A 119 -17.18 -2.84 14.40
C GLN A 119 -16.58 -4.25 14.39
N THR A 120 -15.61 -4.47 13.51
CA THR A 120 -14.85 -5.71 13.40
C THR A 120 -13.36 -5.39 13.38
N LEU A 121 -12.57 -6.23 14.05
CA LEU A 121 -11.13 -6.23 13.87
C LEU A 121 -10.79 -7.03 12.61
N GLN A 122 -9.81 -6.55 11.86
CA GLN A 122 -9.37 -7.20 10.63
C GLN A 122 -8.36 -8.30 10.92
N GLY A 123 -8.42 -9.38 10.13
CA GLY A 123 -7.47 -10.48 10.24
C GLY A 123 -6.09 -10.13 9.68
N ALA A 124 -5.10 -10.98 9.99
CA ALA A 124 -3.69 -10.78 9.64
C ALA A 124 -3.46 -10.54 8.14
N ASP A 125 -4.17 -11.26 7.25
CA ASP A 125 -4.00 -11.09 5.81
C ASP A 125 -4.50 -9.73 5.31
N GLN A 126 -5.62 -9.24 5.86
CA GLN A 126 -6.11 -7.91 5.53
C GLN A 126 -5.18 -6.83 6.07
N ILE A 127 -4.64 -7.00 7.29
CA ILE A 127 -3.62 -6.09 7.86
C ILE A 127 -2.40 -6.01 6.93
N LYS A 128 -1.87 -7.16 6.48
CA LYS A 128 -0.73 -7.18 5.53
C LYS A 128 -1.05 -6.44 4.24
N ARG A 129 -2.25 -6.62 3.68
CA ARG A 129 -2.69 -5.93 2.45
C ARG A 129 -2.81 -4.42 2.64
N LEU A 130 -3.37 -3.96 3.76
CA LEU A 130 -3.46 -2.53 4.09
C LEU A 130 -2.08 -1.90 4.28
N ARG A 131 -1.18 -2.57 5.00
CA ARG A 131 0.21 -2.10 5.18
C ARG A 131 0.95 -2.01 3.86
N ALA A 132 0.80 -3.02 3.01
CA ALA A 132 1.38 -2.99 1.68
C ALA A 132 0.82 -1.84 0.85
N SER A 133 -0.51 -1.68 0.78
CA SER A 133 -1.16 -0.56 0.09
C SER A 133 -0.68 0.81 0.60
N THR A 134 -0.51 0.96 1.91
CA THR A 134 0.01 2.19 2.52
C THR A 134 1.45 2.46 2.10
N TRP A 135 2.30 1.44 2.14
CA TRP A 135 3.69 1.55 1.70
C TRP A 135 3.78 1.92 0.22
N GLU A 136 3.07 1.19 -0.63
CA GLU A 136 3.07 1.40 -2.08
C GLU A 136 2.67 2.84 -2.45
N THR A 137 1.78 3.45 -1.67
CA THR A 137 1.30 4.82 -1.87
C THR A 137 2.31 5.88 -1.40
N LEU A 138 3.02 5.64 -0.30
CA LEU A 138 3.91 6.64 0.32
C LEU A 138 5.39 6.48 -0.02
N ALA A 139 5.81 5.30 -0.47
CA ALA A 139 7.21 4.99 -0.75
C ALA A 139 7.61 5.34 -2.20
N PHE A 140 6.65 5.62 -3.07
CA PHE A 140 6.85 6.00 -4.47
C PHE A 140 7.84 5.06 -5.17
N PHE A 141 7.51 3.77 -5.13
CA PHE A 141 8.20 2.68 -5.79
C PHE A 141 9.60 2.30 -5.27
N ARG A 142 10.02 2.78 -4.08
CA ARG A 142 11.38 2.50 -3.54
C ARG A 142 11.33 1.92 -2.12
N GLY A 143 12.38 1.19 -1.73
CA GLY A 143 12.73 0.94 -0.33
C GLY A 143 12.00 -0.23 0.32
N LEU A 144 11.24 -1.00 -0.46
CA LEU A 144 10.49 -2.17 0.01
C LEU A 144 11.40 -3.22 0.68
N GLU A 145 12.66 -3.29 0.28
CA GLU A 145 13.69 -4.17 0.84
C GLU A 145 13.94 -3.91 2.33
N THR A 146 13.79 -2.67 2.78
CA THR A 146 13.94 -2.31 4.21
C THR A 146 12.84 -2.91 5.09
N ARG A 147 11.81 -3.49 4.47
CA ARG A 147 10.67 -4.12 5.14
C ARG A 147 10.58 -5.62 4.88
N GLY A 148 11.65 -6.21 4.38
CA GLY A 148 11.71 -7.64 4.05
C GLY A 148 11.00 -8.01 2.75
N GLY A 149 10.53 -7.02 1.97
CA GLY A 149 10.05 -7.25 0.62
C GLY A 149 11.18 -7.20 -0.42
N ARG A 150 10.83 -7.27 -1.70
CA ARG A 150 11.79 -7.18 -2.80
C ARG A 150 11.17 -6.55 -4.04
N ILE A 151 11.99 -5.80 -4.78
CA ILE A 151 11.65 -5.26 -6.10
C ILE A 151 12.45 -6.04 -7.14
N GLU A 152 11.75 -6.65 -8.09
CA GLU A 152 12.36 -7.52 -9.09
C GLU A 152 11.96 -7.11 -10.49
N ASP A 153 12.95 -7.02 -11.38
CA ASP A 153 12.68 -6.88 -12.80
C ASP A 153 12.09 -8.19 -13.37
N LYS A 154 10.99 -8.08 -14.10
CA LYS A 154 10.31 -9.19 -14.79
C LYS A 154 10.38 -9.07 -16.31
N GLY A 155 11.16 -8.12 -16.82
CA GLY A 155 11.44 -7.94 -18.23
C GLY A 155 10.42 -7.06 -18.96
N ALA A 156 10.59 -6.99 -20.28
CA ALA A 156 9.73 -6.22 -21.16
C ALA A 156 8.32 -6.83 -21.25
N ALA A 157 7.32 -5.96 -21.40
CA ALA A 157 5.93 -6.33 -21.64
C ALA A 157 5.27 -5.28 -22.53
N THR A 158 4.14 -5.63 -23.16
CA THR A 158 3.34 -4.67 -23.95
C THR A 158 1.95 -4.59 -23.34
N ILE A 159 1.52 -3.39 -22.97
CA ILE A 159 0.18 -3.12 -22.41
C ILE A 159 -0.54 -2.15 -23.33
N ASP A 160 -1.63 -2.59 -23.94
CA ASP A 160 -2.45 -1.80 -24.88
C ASP A 160 -1.61 -1.15 -26.01
N GLY A 161 -0.61 -1.88 -26.52
CA GLY A 161 0.33 -1.40 -27.54
C GLY A 161 1.48 -0.54 -27.02
N VAL A 162 1.55 -0.25 -25.71
CA VAL A 162 2.63 0.53 -25.08
C VAL A 162 3.73 -0.41 -24.58
N ALA A 163 4.96 -0.17 -25.02
CA ALA A 163 6.14 -0.89 -24.53
C ALA A 163 6.44 -0.51 -23.08
N CYS A 164 6.41 -1.49 -22.19
CA CYS A 164 6.55 -1.31 -20.75
C CYS A 164 7.67 -2.20 -20.18
N GLN A 165 8.24 -1.79 -19.04
CA GLN A 165 8.95 -2.69 -18.14
C GLN A 165 7.96 -3.25 -17.12
N LYS A 166 7.94 -4.57 -16.95
CA LYS A 166 7.21 -5.22 -15.84
C LYS A 166 8.14 -5.33 -14.63
N VAL A 167 7.69 -4.84 -13.49
CA VAL A 167 8.42 -4.91 -12.21
C VAL A 167 7.51 -5.51 -11.15
N ALA A 168 8.01 -6.49 -10.39
CA ALA A 168 7.29 -7.08 -9.28
C ALA A 168 7.70 -6.44 -7.94
N PHE A 169 6.72 -5.97 -7.18
CA PHE A 169 6.86 -5.49 -5.81
C PHE A 169 6.30 -6.56 -4.88
N THR A 170 7.18 -7.42 -4.35
CA THR A 170 6.78 -8.54 -3.51
C THR A 170 6.87 -8.13 -2.04
N HIS A 171 5.72 -8.06 -1.36
CA HIS A 171 5.62 -7.74 0.07
C HIS A 171 5.62 -9.00 0.94
N ALA A 172 5.05 -10.09 0.43
CA ALA A 172 5.05 -11.42 1.03
C ALA A 172 4.87 -12.45 -0.09
N GLU A 173 5.02 -13.74 0.23
CA GLU A 173 4.91 -14.85 -0.75
C GLU A 173 3.65 -14.76 -1.62
N ASN A 174 2.51 -14.42 -1.01
CA ASN A 174 1.21 -14.31 -1.67
C ASN A 174 0.68 -12.87 -1.75
N LEU A 175 1.58 -11.87 -1.77
CA LEU A 175 1.20 -10.46 -1.88
C LEU A 175 2.20 -9.73 -2.79
N ILE A 176 1.82 -9.61 -4.06
CA ILE A 176 2.68 -9.08 -5.11
C ILE A 176 1.90 -8.04 -5.92
N PHE A 177 2.49 -6.86 -6.10
CA PHE A 177 2.03 -5.90 -7.09
C PHE A 177 2.94 -5.95 -8.31
N TYR A 178 2.41 -6.40 -9.43
CA TYR A 178 3.08 -6.28 -10.72
C TYR A 178 2.76 -4.91 -11.31
N ARG A 179 3.78 -4.10 -11.54
CA ARG A 179 3.66 -2.78 -12.15
C ARG A 179 4.25 -2.77 -13.55
N TYR A 180 3.55 -2.10 -14.44
CA TYR A 180 3.96 -1.94 -15.83
C TYR A 180 4.22 -0.45 -16.07
N PHE A 181 5.49 -0.10 -16.22
CA PHE A 181 5.92 1.27 -16.46
C PHE A 181 6.25 1.46 -17.93
N ASP A 182 5.65 2.46 -18.57
CA ASP A 182 5.98 2.86 -19.93
C ASP A 182 7.48 3.18 -20.04
N LEU A 183 8.19 2.49 -20.95
CA LEU A 183 9.62 2.68 -21.15
C LEU A 183 9.97 4.09 -21.61
N ALA A 184 9.10 4.74 -22.38
CA ALA A 184 9.33 6.07 -22.93
C ALA A 184 9.21 7.16 -21.86
N THR A 185 8.20 7.07 -20.99
CA THR A 185 7.83 8.17 -20.08
C THR A 185 8.03 7.88 -18.60
N GLY A 186 8.19 6.61 -18.20
CA GLY A 186 8.15 6.17 -16.81
C GLY A 186 6.75 6.15 -16.19
N ARG A 187 5.69 6.47 -16.95
CA ARG A 187 4.31 6.45 -16.46
C ARG A 187 3.91 5.02 -16.05
N LEU A 188 3.26 4.88 -14.89
CA LEU A 188 2.60 3.64 -14.50
C LEU A 188 1.35 3.43 -15.36
N THR A 189 1.37 2.40 -16.20
CA THR A 189 0.28 2.10 -17.15
C THR A 189 -0.75 1.16 -16.55
N LEU A 190 -0.29 0.20 -15.74
CA LEU A 190 -1.09 -0.85 -15.12
C LEU A 190 -0.43 -1.31 -13.83
N THR A 191 -1.24 -1.56 -12.81
CA THR A 191 -0.88 -2.44 -11.69
C THR A 191 -1.77 -3.68 -11.74
N GLU A 192 -1.19 -4.84 -11.50
CA GLU A 192 -1.87 -6.14 -11.42
C GLU A 192 -1.50 -6.81 -10.10
N THR A 193 -2.49 -7.36 -9.39
CA THR A 193 -2.29 -8.13 -8.16
C THR A 193 -2.10 -9.61 -8.47
N GLU A 194 -1.60 -10.37 -7.50
CA GLU A 194 -1.45 -11.83 -7.63
C GLU A 194 -2.78 -12.56 -7.93
N ALA A 195 -3.91 -11.96 -7.56
CA ALA A 195 -5.25 -12.49 -7.81
C ALA A 195 -5.84 -12.08 -9.17
N GLY A 196 -5.06 -11.42 -10.03
CA GLY A 196 -5.50 -10.95 -11.35
C GLY A 196 -6.39 -9.70 -11.30
N GLY A 197 -6.49 -9.04 -10.14
CA GLY A 197 -7.10 -7.73 -10.03
C GLY A 197 -6.21 -6.69 -10.70
N THR A 198 -6.80 -5.72 -11.39
CA THR A 198 -6.05 -4.66 -12.08
C THR A 198 -6.41 -3.29 -11.56
N LEU A 199 -5.47 -2.36 -11.63
CA LEU A 199 -5.65 -0.95 -11.32
C LEU A 199 -5.00 -0.11 -12.42
N ARG A 200 -5.74 0.89 -12.90
CA ARG A 200 -5.27 1.87 -13.89
C ARG A 200 -5.44 3.28 -13.38
N GLU A 201 -4.39 4.07 -13.55
CA GLU A 201 -4.34 5.49 -13.23
C GLU A 201 -4.68 6.33 -14.46
N GLN A 202 -5.64 7.25 -14.32
CA GLN A 202 -6.13 8.09 -15.42
C GLN A 202 -6.14 9.57 -15.05
N GLY A 203 -5.77 10.41 -16.03
CA GLY A 203 -5.64 11.85 -15.84
C GLY A 203 -4.58 12.22 -14.82
N GLU A 204 -4.41 13.52 -14.58
CA GLU A 204 -3.43 14.03 -13.63
C GLU A 204 -4.02 15.17 -12.80
N LEU A 205 -3.61 15.20 -11.54
CA LEU A 205 -3.76 16.30 -10.59
C LEU A 205 -2.38 16.62 -10.01
N ILE A 206 -2.13 17.89 -9.72
CA ILE A 206 -0.89 18.34 -9.08
C ILE A 206 -1.21 18.78 -7.66
N ALA A 207 -0.50 18.23 -6.68
CA ALA A 207 -0.56 18.67 -5.28
C ALA A 207 0.85 18.65 -4.67
N ALA A 208 1.23 19.73 -3.97
CA ALA A 208 2.57 19.90 -3.39
C ALA A 208 3.74 19.61 -4.37
N GLY A 209 3.57 19.96 -5.65
CA GLY A 209 4.57 19.72 -6.69
C GLY A 209 4.70 18.27 -7.16
N LEU A 210 3.82 17.38 -6.70
CA LEU A 210 3.74 15.98 -7.10
C LEU A 210 2.54 15.73 -8.01
N ARG A 211 2.72 14.81 -8.95
CA ARG A 211 1.67 14.32 -9.85
C ARG A 211 0.95 13.14 -9.22
N PHE A 212 -0.37 13.21 -9.25
CA PHE A 212 -1.28 12.15 -8.81
C PHE A 212 -2.31 11.87 -9.90
N PRO A 213 -2.91 10.67 -9.92
CA PRO A 213 -3.99 10.37 -10.83
C PRO A 213 -5.27 11.17 -10.49
N LYS A 214 -6.03 11.56 -11.52
CA LYS A 214 -7.37 12.13 -11.35
C LYS A 214 -8.43 11.05 -11.15
N SER A 215 -8.17 9.83 -11.60
CA SER A 215 -9.06 8.68 -11.43
C SER A 215 -8.27 7.38 -11.29
N LEU A 216 -8.78 6.49 -10.44
CA LEU A 216 -8.29 5.13 -10.26
C LEU A 216 -9.40 4.18 -10.70
N VAL A 217 -9.13 3.35 -11.70
CA VAL A 217 -10.06 2.33 -12.17
C VAL A 217 -9.52 0.97 -11.77
N THR A 218 -10.23 0.31 -10.87
CA THR A 218 -9.91 -1.04 -10.40
C THR A 218 -10.90 -2.03 -10.99
N THR A 219 -10.39 -3.15 -11.46
CA THR A 219 -11.18 -4.25 -11.99
C THR A 219 -10.79 -5.54 -11.30
N THR A 220 -11.75 -6.24 -10.71
CA THR A 220 -11.58 -7.55 -10.08
C THR A 220 -12.60 -8.54 -10.61
N LYS A 221 -12.38 -9.84 -10.38
CA LYS A 221 -13.41 -10.86 -10.60
C LYS A 221 -14.02 -11.23 -9.27
N ASN A 222 -15.35 -11.27 -9.21
CA ASN A 222 -16.05 -11.80 -8.06
C ASN A 222 -15.96 -13.34 -8.02
N PRO A 223 -16.43 -14.02 -6.96
CA PRO A 223 -16.38 -15.50 -6.86
C PRO A 223 -17.11 -16.23 -7.99
N ALA A 224 -18.06 -15.58 -8.67
CA ALA A 224 -18.76 -16.12 -9.84
C ALA A 224 -18.03 -15.83 -11.17
N GLY A 225 -16.80 -15.32 -11.11
CA GLY A 225 -15.99 -14.98 -12.28
C GLY A 225 -16.43 -13.71 -13.02
N LYS A 226 -17.49 -13.04 -12.56
CA LYS A 226 -17.97 -11.79 -13.18
C LYS A 226 -17.05 -10.64 -12.82
N VAL A 227 -16.80 -9.79 -13.81
CA VAL A 227 -15.99 -8.61 -13.66
C VAL A 227 -16.75 -7.57 -12.83
N GLN A 228 -16.11 -7.09 -11.76
CA GLN A 228 -16.53 -5.94 -10.98
C GLN A 228 -15.57 -4.80 -11.24
N THR A 229 -16.12 -3.62 -11.55
CA THR A 229 -15.34 -2.40 -11.75
C THR A 229 -15.69 -1.40 -10.65
N VAL A 230 -14.64 -0.82 -10.08
CA VAL A 230 -14.71 0.24 -9.09
C VAL A 230 -13.89 1.40 -9.61
N THR A 231 -14.48 2.59 -9.67
CA THR A 231 -13.78 3.81 -10.08
C THR A 231 -13.77 4.79 -8.92
N ILE A 232 -12.60 5.30 -8.56
CA ILE A 232 -12.46 6.43 -7.65
C ILE A 232 -12.11 7.64 -8.51
N THR A 233 -13.00 8.63 -8.55
CA THR A 233 -12.70 9.94 -9.11
C THR A 233 -12.14 10.80 -7.99
N VAL A 234 -10.93 11.32 -8.17
CA VAL A 234 -10.27 12.19 -7.20
C VAL A 234 -10.61 13.64 -7.51
N GLU A 235 -11.13 14.34 -6.51
CA GLU A 235 -11.57 15.73 -6.62
C GLU A 235 -10.59 16.67 -5.92
N LYS A 236 -9.99 16.22 -4.82
CA LYS A 236 -9.02 16.98 -4.03
C LYS A 236 -7.95 16.06 -3.47
N ILE A 237 -6.72 16.58 -3.42
CA ILE A 237 -5.57 15.94 -2.78
C ILE A 237 -4.91 16.94 -1.86
N ILE A 238 -4.68 16.54 -0.62
CA ILE A 238 -3.93 17.32 0.37
C ILE A 238 -2.71 16.49 0.77
N VAL A 239 -1.53 17.07 0.63
CA VAL A 239 -0.27 16.41 1.01
C VAL A 239 0.21 17.01 2.33
N ASN A 240 0.68 16.17 3.23
CA ASN A 240 1.20 16.55 4.54
C ASN A 240 0.18 17.19 5.50
N GLU A 241 -1.10 16.85 5.35
CA GLU A 241 -2.10 17.13 6.38
C GLU A 241 -1.81 16.31 7.63
N VAL A 242 -1.98 16.91 8.80
CA VAL A 242 -1.62 16.30 10.09
C VAL A 242 -2.84 15.62 10.69
N PHE A 243 -2.73 14.31 10.92
CA PHE A 243 -3.77 13.54 11.59
C PHE A 243 -3.26 13.01 12.94
N PRO A 244 -4.04 13.16 14.03
CA PRO A 244 -3.66 12.61 15.33
C PRO A 244 -3.70 11.08 15.30
N ALA A 245 -2.90 10.40 16.13
CA ALA A 245 -2.86 8.93 16.18
C ALA A 245 -4.26 8.32 16.47
N SER A 246 -5.07 8.99 17.29
CA SER A 246 -6.44 8.59 17.59
C SER A 246 -7.38 8.56 16.37
N PHE A 247 -6.98 9.16 15.24
CA PHE A 247 -7.72 9.11 13.98
C PHE A 247 -7.68 7.71 13.34
N PHE A 248 -6.61 6.95 13.60
CA PHE A 248 -6.38 5.61 13.04
C PHE A 248 -6.63 4.50 14.05
N ALA A 249 -6.38 4.78 15.34
CA ALA A 249 -6.51 3.83 16.43
C ALA A 249 -7.90 3.18 16.50
N VAL A 250 -7.94 1.95 17.01
CA VAL A 250 -9.21 1.25 17.29
C VAL A 250 -10.03 2.07 18.28
N PRO A 251 -11.26 2.49 17.94
CA PRO A 251 -12.07 3.26 18.88
C PRO A 251 -12.45 2.40 20.08
N ILE A 252 -12.04 2.82 21.27
CA ILE A 252 -12.41 2.19 22.54
C ILE A 252 -13.79 2.74 22.93
N GLN A 253 -14.79 1.88 23.12
CA GLN A 253 -16.03 2.30 23.77
C GLN A 253 -15.70 2.68 25.22
N SER A 254 -16.03 3.91 25.63
CA SER A 254 -16.13 4.17 27.07
C SER A 254 -17.27 3.30 27.62
N PRO A 255 -17.10 2.63 28.78
CA PRO A 255 -18.23 1.97 29.43
C PRO A 255 -19.31 3.02 29.64
N ARG A 256 -20.56 2.69 29.29
CA ARG A 256 -21.71 3.51 29.67
C ARG A 256 -21.65 3.67 31.20
N ARG A 257 -21.47 4.92 31.67
CA ARG A 257 -21.68 5.26 33.08
C ARG A 257 -23.16 5.28 33.38
#